data_AF-A0A9N8YRD5-F1
#
_entry.id   AF-A0A9N8YRD5-F1
#
_cell.length_a   1.000
_cell.length_b   1.000
_cell.length_c   1.000
_cell.angle_alpha   90.00
_cell.angle_beta   90.00
_cell.angle_gamma   90.00
#
_symmetry.space_group_name_H-M   'P 1'
#
loop_
_entity.id
_entity.type
_entity.pdbx_description
1 polymer ?
#
loop_
_entity_poly.entity_id
_entity_poly.type
_entity_poly.pdbx_seq_one_letter_code
_entity_poly.pdbx_strand_id
1 'polypeptide(L)'
;MLARERNNLIQEKYLTIVEHNLKTAKFTLNNLPAQAVHSRITSGLLPLATLKSFVQEKMNYELVLREEKFLHFCQEIKEILEKKKITVSMHSSQFFSLASDDKTIRENSQAELIYYANILSLIAKEFIITIHLNSKWELVEQLGEEKYLQ
;
A
#
# COMPACT_ATOMS: atom_id res chain seq x y z
N MET A 1 -10.78 -6.11 -31.91
CA MET A 1 -10.40 -5.01 -31.00
C MET A 1 -8.90 -4.83 -31.11
N LEU A 2 -8.44 -3.65 -31.55
CA LEU A 2 -7.01 -3.38 -31.72
C LEU A 2 -6.33 -3.31 -30.34
N ALA A 3 -5.07 -3.73 -30.21
CA ALA A 3 -4.36 -3.77 -28.92
C ALA A 3 -4.38 -2.42 -28.16
N ARG A 4 -4.42 -1.31 -28.89
CA ARG A 4 -4.53 0.05 -28.34
C ARG A 4 -5.87 0.31 -27.66
N GLU A 5 -6.98 -0.12 -28.24
CA GLU A 5 -8.33 0.04 -27.67
C GLU A 5 -8.46 -0.75 -26.37
N ARG A 6 -7.82 -1.94 -26.31
CA ARG A 6 -7.77 -2.76 -25.10
C ARG A 6 -7.03 -2.07 -23.97
N ASN A 7 -5.87 -1.49 -24.25
CA ASN A 7 -5.06 -0.82 -23.24
C ASN A 7 -5.76 0.42 -22.68
N ASN A 8 -6.41 1.21 -23.53
CA ASN A 8 -7.22 2.35 -23.08
C ASN A 8 -8.36 1.91 -22.16
N LEU A 9 -9.09 0.85 -22.51
CA LEU A 9 -10.17 0.34 -21.67
C LEU A 9 -9.68 -0.18 -20.31
N ILE A 10 -8.52 -0.84 -20.26
CA ILE A 10 -7.93 -1.30 -18.98
C ILE A 10 -7.53 -0.09 -18.13
N GLN A 11 -6.93 0.93 -18.74
CA GLN A 11 -6.55 2.16 -18.05
C GLN A 11 -7.76 2.91 -17.49
N GLU A 12 -8.82 3.08 -18.28
CA GLU A 12 -10.06 3.73 -17.82
C GLU A 12 -10.69 2.99 -16.64
N LYS A 13 -10.74 1.64 -16.70
CA LYS A 13 -11.22 0.81 -15.60
C LYS A 13 -10.36 0.98 -14.35
N TYR A 14 -9.04 0.97 -14.51
CA TYR A 14 -8.11 1.17 -13.41
C TYR A 14 -8.33 2.52 -12.73
N LEU A 15 -8.37 3.61 -13.50
CA LEU A 15 -8.59 4.96 -12.98
C LEU A 15 -9.95 5.09 -12.29
N THR A 16 -10.98 4.45 -12.82
CA THR A 16 -12.32 4.41 -12.20
C THR A 16 -12.29 3.72 -10.83
N ILE A 17 -11.58 2.59 -10.72
CA ILE A 17 -11.43 1.86 -9.45
C ILE A 17 -10.63 2.69 -8.45
N VAL A 18 -9.53 3.31 -8.89
CA VAL A 18 -8.72 4.20 -8.04
C VAL A 18 -9.56 5.36 -7.50
N GLU A 19 -10.33 6.02 -8.36
CA GLU A 19 -11.22 7.10 -7.96
C GLU A 19 -12.26 6.62 -6.92
N HIS A 20 -12.90 5.49 -7.20
CA HIS A 20 -13.86 4.90 -6.29
C HIS A 20 -13.23 4.58 -4.93
N ASN A 21 -12.05 3.98 -4.91
CA ASN A 21 -11.35 3.61 -3.68
C ASN A 21 -10.98 4.84 -2.84
N LEU A 22 -10.47 5.91 -3.47
CA LEU A 22 -10.13 7.16 -2.77
C LEU A 22 -11.38 7.84 -2.19
N LYS A 23 -12.47 7.92 -2.97
CA LYS A 23 -13.75 8.46 -2.48
C LYS A 23 -14.31 7.64 -1.32
N THR A 24 -14.24 6.32 -1.41
CA THR A 24 -14.68 5.41 -0.34
C THR A 24 -13.80 5.57 0.91
N ALA A 25 -12.47 5.65 0.76
CA ALA A 25 -11.56 5.89 1.89
C ALA A 25 -11.89 7.22 2.58
N LYS A 26 -12.06 8.31 1.82
CA LYS A 26 -12.50 9.62 2.33
C LYS A 26 -13.81 9.50 3.09
N PHE A 27 -14.82 8.88 2.50
CA PHE A 27 -16.13 8.69 3.12
C PHE A 27 -16.01 7.90 4.43
N THR A 28 -15.30 6.77 4.44
CA THR A 28 -15.09 5.95 5.64
C THR A 28 -14.41 6.74 6.73
N LEU A 29 -13.29 7.42 6.45
CA LEU A 29 -12.55 8.21 7.43
C LEU A 29 -13.38 9.37 8.00
N ASN A 30 -14.15 10.04 7.13
CA ASN A 30 -15.02 11.13 7.55
C ASN A 30 -16.19 10.65 8.44
N ASN A 31 -16.60 9.39 8.33
CA ASN A 31 -17.68 8.80 9.13
C ASN A 31 -17.19 7.92 10.30
N LEU A 32 -15.87 7.81 10.51
CA LEU A 32 -15.35 7.16 11.71
C LEU A 32 -15.87 7.85 12.98
N PRO A 33 -16.19 7.08 14.03
CA PRO A 33 -16.69 7.63 15.29
C PRO A 33 -15.62 8.51 15.95
N ALA A 34 -16.05 9.49 16.75
CA ALA A 34 -15.15 10.52 17.30
C ALA A 34 -14.01 9.95 18.18
N GLN A 35 -14.21 8.77 18.77
CA GLN A 35 -13.21 8.07 19.57
C GLN A 35 -12.20 7.23 18.75
N ALA A 36 -12.37 7.12 17.44
CA ALA A 36 -11.42 6.40 16.60
C ALA A 36 -10.11 7.20 16.50
N VAL A 37 -9.03 6.64 17.04
CA VAL A 37 -7.69 7.25 17.00
C VAL A 37 -6.79 6.61 15.94
N HIS A 38 -7.19 5.45 15.41
CA HIS A 38 -6.42 4.69 14.45
C HIS A 38 -7.33 4.04 13.40
N SER A 39 -6.88 4.00 12.14
CA SER A 39 -7.56 3.27 11.06
C SER A 39 -6.56 2.64 10.10
N ARG A 40 -6.86 1.42 9.64
CA ARG A 40 -6.04 0.73 8.64
C ARG A 40 -6.56 1.02 7.24
N ILE A 41 -5.69 1.60 6.40
CA ILE A 41 -5.92 1.78 4.98
C ILE A 41 -5.64 0.45 4.25
N THR A 42 -6.51 0.10 3.30
CA THR A 42 -6.37 -1.13 2.51
C THR A 42 -5.16 -1.05 1.58
N SER A 43 -4.41 -2.14 1.47
CA SER A 43 -3.33 -2.30 0.48
C SER A 43 -3.82 -2.24 -0.97
N GLY A 44 -5.12 -2.45 -1.18
CA GLY A 44 -5.77 -2.32 -2.48
C GLY A 44 -6.22 -0.90 -2.84
N LEU A 45 -5.80 0.14 -2.11
CA LEU A 45 -6.23 1.52 -2.39
C LEU A 45 -5.93 1.88 -3.85
N LEU A 46 -4.73 1.56 -4.31
CA LEU A 46 -4.34 1.54 -5.73
C LEU A 46 -4.06 0.09 -6.13
N PRO A 47 -4.96 -0.58 -6.87
CA PRO A 47 -4.82 -1.99 -7.15
C PRO A 47 -3.60 -2.27 -8.04
N LEU A 48 -2.92 -3.40 -7.86
CA LEU A 48 -1.79 -3.82 -8.70
C LEU A 48 -0.60 -2.83 -8.75
N ALA A 49 -0.52 -1.86 -7.83
CA ALA A 49 0.50 -0.82 -7.83
C ALA A 49 1.95 -1.35 -7.80
N THR A 50 2.14 -2.57 -7.30
CA THR A 50 3.46 -3.22 -7.14
C THR A 50 3.74 -4.25 -8.23
N LEU A 51 2.77 -4.55 -9.11
CA LEU A 51 2.92 -5.57 -10.14
C LEU A 51 3.79 -5.03 -11.29
N LYS A 52 5.01 -5.57 -11.45
CA LYS A 52 5.99 -5.08 -12.44
C LYS A 52 5.44 -4.98 -13.86
N SER A 53 4.69 -5.98 -14.33
CA SER A 53 4.09 -5.97 -15.67
C SER A 53 3.07 -4.82 -15.83
N PHE A 54 2.34 -4.49 -14.77
CA PHE A 54 1.36 -3.41 -14.76
C PHE A 54 2.03 -2.02 -14.76
N VAL A 55 3.12 -1.88 -14.01
CA VAL A 55 3.92 -0.63 -13.96
C VAL A 55 4.59 -0.34 -15.31
N GLN A 56 5.10 -1.37 -15.99
CA GLN A 56 5.76 -1.23 -17.29
C GLN A 56 4.78 -0.89 -18.44
N GLU A 57 3.51 -1.30 -18.32
CA GLU A 57 2.47 -1.06 -19.32
C GLU A 57 1.79 0.33 -19.22
N LYS A 58 2.42 1.30 -18.54
CA LYS A 58 2.04 2.73 -18.42
C LYS A 58 1.04 3.09 -17.32
N MET A 59 0.62 2.16 -16.46
CA MET A 59 -0.21 2.48 -15.28
C MET A 59 0.63 2.62 -14.02
N ASN A 60 1.65 3.49 -14.10
CA ASN A 60 2.45 3.83 -12.92
C ASN A 60 1.57 4.63 -11.95
N TYR A 61 1.28 4.05 -10.80
CA TYR A 61 0.44 4.68 -9.79
C TYR A 61 0.99 6.04 -9.33
N GLU A 62 2.31 6.25 -9.35
CA GLU A 62 2.91 7.54 -9.01
C GLU A 62 2.53 8.64 -10.00
N LEU A 63 2.38 8.29 -11.29
CA LEU A 63 1.91 9.25 -12.30
C LEU A 63 0.43 9.56 -12.09
N VAL A 64 -0.37 8.54 -11.79
CA VAL A 64 -1.80 8.72 -11.48
C VAL A 64 -1.98 9.64 -10.27
N LEU A 65 -1.19 9.47 -9.21
CA LEU A 65 -1.24 10.35 -8.03
C LEU A 65 -0.73 11.78 -8.28
N ARG A 66 -0.01 12.03 -9.38
CA ARG A 66 0.38 13.39 -9.80
C ARG A 66 -0.71 14.09 -10.59
N GLU A 67 -1.69 13.36 -11.12
CA GLU A 67 -2.85 14.00 -11.77
C GLU A 67 -3.65 14.77 -10.70
N GLU A 68 -3.98 16.02 -11.02
CA GLU A 68 -4.58 16.99 -10.09
C GLU A 68 -5.80 16.43 -9.36
N LYS A 69 -6.66 15.70 -10.08
CA LYS A 69 -7.86 15.07 -9.53
C LYS A 69 -7.55 14.08 -8.39
N PHE A 70 -6.59 13.18 -8.59
CA PHE A 70 -6.25 12.16 -7.59
C PHE A 70 -5.43 12.74 -6.44
N LEU A 71 -4.54 13.68 -6.75
CA LEU A 71 -3.82 14.45 -5.74
C LEU A 71 -4.79 15.19 -4.81
N HIS A 72 -5.82 15.82 -5.38
CA HIS A 72 -6.86 16.50 -4.62
C HIS A 72 -7.58 15.56 -3.66
N PHE A 73 -7.99 14.36 -4.10
CA PHE A 73 -8.59 13.38 -3.17
C PHE A 73 -7.65 12.97 -2.04
N CYS A 74 -6.35 12.84 -2.31
CA CYS A 74 -5.36 12.52 -1.28
C CYS A 74 -5.22 13.65 -0.26
N GLN A 75 -5.24 14.91 -0.71
CA GLN A 75 -5.21 16.09 0.16
C GLN A 75 -6.46 16.16 1.04
N GLU A 76 -7.66 15.91 0.48
CA GLU A 76 -8.89 15.87 1.28
C GLU A 76 -8.86 14.76 2.34
N ILE A 77 -8.31 13.59 2.02
CA ILE A 77 -8.10 12.51 3.01
C ILE A 77 -7.16 13.00 4.13
N LYS A 78 -6.06 13.67 3.76
CA LYS A 78 -5.11 14.23 4.72
C LYS A 78 -5.75 15.21 5.69
N GLU A 79 -6.54 16.14 5.17
CA GLU A 79 -7.27 17.12 6.00
C GLU A 79 -8.21 16.44 7.01
N ILE A 80 -8.91 15.38 6.59
CA ILE A 80 -9.77 14.60 7.50
C ILE A 80 -8.94 13.96 8.61
N LEU A 81 -7.82 13.33 8.27
CA LEU A 81 -6.95 12.65 9.22
C LEU A 81 -6.35 13.63 10.23
N GLU A 82 -5.90 14.80 9.77
CA GLU A 82 -5.36 15.86 10.63
C GLU A 82 -6.44 16.44 11.55
N LYS A 83 -7.62 16.78 11.00
CA LYS A 83 -8.74 17.32 11.77
C LYS A 83 -9.21 16.37 12.88
N LYS A 84 -9.29 15.08 12.55
CA LYS A 84 -9.74 14.04 13.49
C LYS A 84 -8.61 13.45 14.35
N LYS A 85 -7.35 13.82 14.09
CA LYS A 85 -6.16 13.28 14.76
C LYS A 85 -6.10 11.75 14.67
N ILE A 86 -6.42 11.20 13.50
CA ILE A 86 -6.39 9.76 13.25
C ILE A 86 -5.02 9.37 12.73
N THR A 87 -4.37 8.41 13.39
CA THR A 87 -3.18 7.74 12.83
C THR A 87 -3.62 6.67 11.85
N VAL A 88 -2.95 6.57 10.71
CA VAL A 88 -3.25 5.53 9.71
C VAL A 88 -2.16 4.49 9.62
N SER A 89 -2.55 3.28 9.23
CA SER A 89 -1.61 2.22 8.92
C SER A 89 -1.93 1.51 7.62
N MET A 90 -0.91 0.85 7.06
CA MET A 90 -1.09 -0.22 6.09
C MET A 90 -0.43 -1.48 6.62
N HIS A 91 -0.97 -2.64 6.22
CA HIS A 91 -0.50 -3.92 6.68
C HIS A 91 -0.04 -4.74 5.48
N SER A 92 1.12 -5.38 5.61
CA SER A 92 1.69 -6.20 4.54
C SER A 92 0.77 -7.34 4.12
N SER A 93 0.89 -7.72 2.85
CA SER A 93 0.22 -8.91 2.35
C SER A 93 0.80 -10.17 3.02
N GLN A 94 0.06 -11.28 2.95
CA GLN A 94 0.55 -12.58 3.41
C GLN A 94 1.74 -13.10 2.59
N PHE A 95 1.95 -12.55 1.39
CA PHE A 95 3.04 -12.92 0.48
C PHE A 95 4.31 -12.09 0.72
N PHE A 96 4.24 -11.09 1.59
CA PHE A 96 5.36 -10.23 1.92
C PHE A 96 6.44 -11.01 2.68
N SER A 97 7.67 -11.06 2.17
CA SER A 97 8.81 -11.62 2.89
C SER A 97 10.12 -11.03 2.38
N LEU A 98 10.70 -10.12 3.16
CA LEU A 98 12.05 -9.58 2.90
C LEU A 98 13.16 -10.61 3.15
N ALA A 99 12.87 -11.63 3.98
CA ALA A 99 13.80 -12.70 4.33
C ALA A 99 13.68 -13.92 3.40
N SER A 100 12.82 -13.88 2.37
CA SER A 100 12.70 -14.99 1.44
C SER A 100 14.01 -15.25 0.69
N ASP A 101 14.36 -16.51 0.47
CA ASP A 101 15.49 -16.90 -0.38
C ASP A 101 15.22 -16.58 -1.87
N ASP A 102 13.94 -16.45 -2.26
CA ASP A 102 13.53 -16.09 -3.61
C ASP A 102 13.68 -14.57 -3.84
N LYS A 103 14.53 -14.22 -4.81
CA LYS A 103 14.79 -12.83 -5.20
C LYS A 103 13.52 -12.09 -5.65
N THR A 104 12.64 -12.75 -6.39
CA THR A 104 11.38 -12.17 -6.88
C THR A 104 10.46 -11.81 -5.71
N ILE A 105 10.37 -12.68 -4.71
CA ILE A 105 9.58 -12.41 -3.50
C ILE A 105 10.14 -11.22 -2.73
N ARG A 106 11.47 -11.13 -2.56
CA ARG A 106 12.12 -9.98 -1.90
C ARG A 106 11.86 -8.68 -2.66
N GLU A 107 12.03 -8.68 -3.98
CA GLU A 107 11.80 -7.49 -4.80
C GLU A 107 10.33 -7.03 -4.78
N ASN A 108 9.38 -7.96 -4.84
CA ASN A 108 7.95 -7.63 -4.72
C ASN A 108 7.62 -7.08 -3.32
N SER A 109 8.24 -7.62 -2.28
CA SER A 109 8.09 -7.15 -0.90
C SER A 109 8.64 -5.73 -0.73
N GLN A 110 9.80 -5.44 -1.31
CA GLN A 110 10.36 -4.08 -1.34
C GLN A 110 9.45 -3.11 -2.10
N ALA A 111 8.93 -3.51 -3.26
CA ALA A 111 7.98 -2.69 -4.02
C ALA A 111 6.70 -2.40 -3.22
N GLU A 112 6.20 -3.37 -2.45
CA GLU A 112 5.05 -3.20 -1.55
C GLU A 112 5.33 -2.17 -0.45
N LEU A 113 6.49 -2.20 0.20
CA LEU A 113 6.86 -1.19 1.21
C LEU A 113 6.99 0.21 0.62
N ILE A 114 7.63 0.33 -0.54
CA ILE A 114 7.77 1.61 -1.24
C ILE A 114 6.38 2.16 -1.58
N TYR A 115 5.49 1.32 -2.10
CA TYR A 115 4.11 1.70 -2.38
C TYR A 115 3.39 2.21 -1.12
N TYR A 116 3.43 1.47 0.00
CA TYR A 116 2.78 1.90 1.24
C TYR A 116 3.37 3.20 1.79
N ALA A 117 4.70 3.34 1.78
CA ALA A 117 5.36 4.56 2.24
C ALA A 117 4.96 5.77 1.38
N ASN A 118 4.92 5.61 0.06
CA ASN A 118 4.52 6.66 -0.87
C ASN A 118 3.06 7.10 -0.66
N ILE A 119 2.14 6.16 -0.49
CA ILE A 119 0.73 6.49 -0.22
C ILE A 119 0.56 7.15 1.13
N LEU A 120 1.10 6.55 2.19
CA LEU A 120 0.87 7.03 3.54
C LEU A 120 1.52 8.40 3.77
N SER A 121 2.70 8.65 3.21
CA SER A 121 3.35 9.96 3.27
C SER A 121 2.59 11.05 2.52
N LEU A 122 1.81 10.68 1.50
CA LEU A 122 0.96 11.63 0.78
C LEU A 122 -0.27 12.04 1.58
N ILE A 123 -0.87 11.09 2.30
CA ILE A 123 -2.16 11.29 2.99
C ILE A 123 -2.04 11.56 4.49
N ALA A 124 -0.89 11.32 5.12
CA ALA A 124 -0.76 11.41 6.57
C ALA A 124 0.59 11.96 7.01
N LYS A 125 0.56 12.75 8.09
CA LYS A 125 1.78 13.26 8.75
C LYS A 125 2.52 12.15 9.51
N GLU A 126 1.76 11.28 10.19
CA GLU A 126 2.26 10.15 10.94
C GLU A 126 1.51 8.90 10.50
N PHE A 127 2.24 7.81 10.27
CA PHE A 127 1.67 6.56 9.79
C PHE A 127 2.50 5.36 10.23
N ILE A 128 1.87 4.19 10.19
CA ILE A 128 2.48 2.92 10.57
C ILE A 128 2.43 1.97 9.37
N ILE A 129 3.54 1.31 9.07
CA ILE A 129 3.55 0.16 8.17
C ILE A 129 3.78 -1.09 9.03
N THR A 130 2.79 -1.96 9.09
CA THR A 130 2.87 -3.21 9.84
C THR A 130 3.30 -4.34 8.90
N ILE A 131 4.34 -5.06 9.29
CA ILE A 131 4.85 -6.22 8.57
C ILE A 131 4.88 -7.44 9.48
N HIS A 132 4.69 -8.62 8.90
CA HIS A 132 5.08 -9.86 9.55
C HIS A 132 6.53 -10.18 9.21
N LEU A 133 7.33 -10.42 10.25
CA LEU A 133 8.64 -11.05 10.10
C LEU A 133 8.36 -12.54 9.83
N ASN A 134 8.13 -12.88 8.57
CA ASN A 134 7.92 -14.26 8.14
C ASN A 134 9.21 -15.05 8.42
N SER A 135 9.30 -15.66 9.59
CA SER A 135 10.43 -16.50 9.99
C SER A 135 10.27 -17.89 9.40
N LYS A 136 11.34 -18.41 8.81
CA LYS A 136 11.64 -19.83 9.00
C LYS A 136 12.07 -19.96 10.45
N TRP A 137 11.30 -20.72 11.25
CA TRP A 137 11.61 -21.05 12.65
C TRP A 137 13.06 -21.56 12.85
N GLU A 138 13.63 -22.16 11.79
CA GLU A 138 15.01 -22.67 11.74
C GLU A 138 16.09 -21.64 12.12
N LEU A 139 15.86 -20.34 11.91
CA LEU A 139 16.82 -19.28 12.25
C LEU A 139 16.79 -18.88 13.74
N VAL A 140 15.68 -19.17 14.45
CA VAL A 140 15.57 -18.94 15.90
C VAL A 140 16.14 -20.12 16.68
N GLU A 141 16.06 -21.35 16.15
CA GLU A 141 16.73 -22.52 16.73
C GLU A 141 18.26 -22.39 16.66
N GLN A 142 18.82 -21.96 15.53
CA GLN A 142 20.27 -21.76 15.40
C GLN A 142 20.84 -20.70 16.36
N LEU A 143 20.08 -19.64 16.67
CA LEU A 143 20.49 -18.61 17.64
C LEU A 143 20.23 -19.02 19.10
N GLY A 144 19.38 -20.03 19.31
CA GLY A 144 19.09 -20.62 20.63
C GLY A 144 20.09 -21.69 21.04
N GLU A 145 20.61 -22.49 20.10
CA GLU A 145 21.57 -23.57 20.40
C GLU A 145 22.98 -23.05 20.72
N GLU A 146 23.45 -21.97 20.09
CA GLU A 146 24.80 -21.44 20.34
C GLU A 146 24.99 -20.82 21.76
N LYS A 147 23.90 -20.45 22.46
CA LYS A 147 23.99 -19.86 23.81
C LYS A 147 23.89 -20.85 24.97
N TYR A 148 23.65 -22.14 24.70
CA TYR A 148 23.52 -23.17 25.74
C TYR A 148 24.58 -24.29 25.65
N LEU A 149 25.58 -24.14 24.77
CA LEU A 149 26.68 -25.12 24.60
C LEU A 149 28.09 -24.53 24.84
N GLN A 150 28.21 -23.40 25.53
CA GLN A 150 29.48 -22.88 26.09
C GLN A 150 29.27 -22.44 27.53
#